data_AF-X1EV88-F1
#
_entry.id   AF-X1EV88-F1
#
_cell.length_a   1.000
_cell.length_b   1.000
_cell.length_c   1.000
_cell.angle_alpha   90.00
_cell.angle_beta   90.00
_cell.angle_gamma   90.00
#
_symmetry.space_group_name_H-M   'P 1'
#
loop_
_entity.id
_entity.type
_entity.pdbx_description
1 polymer ?
#
loop_
_entity_poly.entity_id
_entity_poly.type
_entity_poly.pdbx_seq_one_letter_code
_entity_poly.pdbx_strand_id
1 'polypeptide(L)'
;MFNLPDKLTGLFTPPVFEDKEKKRVAGRLNIILLCGLGLVAAAGIVNVATSPRPLPHFITACALLGGLSVHLRLYHKGYIRLVRLLFPITGWVMITLLVLFSGGINSPNIIGYISLILVVGLIFGMRNGTGATVTMYEGVLLINPDGRIVQANPTAERILGRKRSEIEGRSYVSPEWEILRPDGTPMPPEEMAGPRAMKEKRPVNDVVMGVRRPDGSIGWIN
;
A
#
# COMPACT_ATOMS: atom_id res chain seq x y z
N MET A 1 -39.71 -9.39 12.00
CA MET A 1 -38.36 -9.93 11.71
C MET A 1 -38.32 -10.21 10.21
N PHE A 2 -37.75 -9.32 9.40
CA PHE A 2 -37.72 -9.45 7.93
C PHE A 2 -36.70 -10.55 7.54
N ASN A 3 -37.17 -11.73 7.13
CA ASN A 3 -36.29 -12.76 6.56
C ASN A 3 -35.94 -12.36 5.12
N LEU A 4 -34.68 -11.94 4.90
CA LEU A 4 -34.17 -11.76 3.55
C LEU A 4 -34.04 -13.13 2.85
N PRO A 5 -34.38 -13.24 1.55
CA PRO A 5 -34.17 -14.45 0.76
C PRO A 5 -32.73 -14.98 0.86
N ASP A 6 -32.53 -16.31 0.86
CA ASP A 6 -31.21 -16.97 0.97
C ASP A 6 -30.17 -16.51 -0.07
N LYS A 7 -30.63 -16.01 -1.22
CA LYS A 7 -29.75 -15.41 -2.24
C LYS A 7 -29.15 -14.07 -1.81
N LEU A 8 -29.85 -13.30 -0.97
CA LEU A 8 -29.37 -12.01 -0.45
C LEU A 8 -28.43 -12.22 0.75
N THR A 9 -28.69 -13.20 1.62
CA THR A 9 -27.80 -13.53 2.74
C THR A 9 -26.43 -14.01 2.25
N GLY A 10 -26.38 -14.76 1.15
CA GLY A 10 -25.12 -15.15 0.48
C GLY A 10 -24.30 -14.00 -0.12
N LEU A 11 -24.91 -12.82 -0.36
CA LEU A 11 -24.19 -11.67 -0.92
C LEU A 11 -23.33 -10.95 0.14
N PHE A 12 -23.78 -10.98 1.41
CA PHE A 12 -23.12 -10.30 2.53
C PHE A 12 -22.12 -11.18 3.27
N THR A 13 -22.15 -12.49 3.05
CA THR A 13 -21.18 -13.41 3.61
C THR A 13 -19.97 -13.56 2.68
N PRO A 14 -18.74 -13.63 3.21
CA PRO A 14 -17.56 -13.83 2.37
C PRO A 14 -17.61 -15.21 1.68
N PRO A 15 -17.27 -15.31 0.39
CA PRO A 15 -17.22 -16.58 -0.32
C PRO A 15 -16.20 -17.52 0.34
N VAL A 16 -16.59 -18.78 0.51
CA VAL A 16 -15.77 -19.81 1.14
C VAL A 16 -14.76 -20.34 0.13
N PHE A 17 -13.48 -20.05 0.35
CA PHE A 17 -12.38 -20.60 -0.43
C PHE A 17 -11.74 -21.77 0.33
N GLU A 18 -11.34 -22.83 -0.38
CA GLU A 18 -10.62 -23.99 0.20
C GLU A 18 -9.23 -23.62 0.73
N ASP A 19 -8.61 -22.61 0.09
CA ASP A 19 -7.30 -22.10 0.45
C ASP A 19 -7.38 -21.17 1.69
N LYS A 20 -6.67 -21.55 2.77
CA LYS A 20 -6.64 -20.82 4.04
C LYS A 20 -6.17 -19.37 3.89
N GLU A 21 -5.24 -19.10 2.98
CA GLU A 21 -4.72 -17.74 2.75
C GLU A 21 -5.77 -16.90 2.01
N LYS A 22 -6.39 -17.45 0.96
CA LYS A 22 -7.49 -16.79 0.24
C LYS A 22 -8.68 -16.52 1.14
N LYS A 23 -9.01 -17.44 2.06
CA LYS A 23 -10.09 -17.26 3.05
C LYS A 23 -9.86 -16.08 3.99
N ARG A 24 -8.62 -15.87 4.45
CA ARG A 24 -8.26 -14.73 5.33
C ARG A 24 -8.31 -13.40 4.58
N VAL A 25 -7.78 -13.36 3.36
CA VAL A 25 -7.82 -12.15 2.50
C VAL A 25 -9.26 -11.82 2.10
N ALA A 26 -10.06 -12.84 1.79
CA ALA A 26 -11.47 -12.71 1.46
C ALA A 26 -12.28 -12.06 2.58
N GLY A 27 -12.15 -12.54 3.82
CA GLY A 27 -12.87 -11.96 4.96
C GLY A 27 -12.59 -10.46 5.15
N ARG A 28 -11.31 -10.05 5.07
CA ARG A 28 -10.92 -8.64 5.20
C ARG A 28 -11.45 -7.79 4.04
N LEU A 29 -11.39 -8.30 2.81
CA LEU A 29 -11.87 -7.57 1.64
C LEU A 29 -13.40 -7.40 1.66
N ASN A 30 -14.14 -8.42 2.11
CA ASN A 30 -15.59 -8.34 2.27
C ASN A 30 -16.00 -7.28 3.30
N ILE A 31 -15.33 -7.23 4.46
CA ILE A 31 -15.59 -6.20 5.49
C ILE A 31 -15.35 -4.80 4.92
N ILE A 32 -14.23 -4.58 4.22
CA ILE A 32 -13.92 -3.28 3.61
C ILE A 32 -14.98 -2.89 2.57
N LEU A 33 -15.40 -3.84 1.71
CA LEU A 33 -16.42 -3.58 0.69
C LEU A 33 -17.79 -3.24 1.31
N LEU A 34 -18.20 -3.94 2.36
CA LEU A 34 -19.47 -3.68 3.05
C LEU A 34 -19.46 -2.37 3.83
N CYS A 35 -18.38 -2.08 4.56
CA CYS A 35 -18.20 -0.78 5.24
C CYS A 35 -18.19 0.37 4.22
N GLY A 36 -17.50 0.19 3.09
CA GLY A 36 -17.50 1.16 1.99
C GLY A 36 -18.90 1.38 1.40
N LEU A 37 -19.65 0.31 1.14
CA LEU A 37 -21.03 0.37 0.63
C LEU A 37 -21.95 1.13 1.60
N GLY A 38 -21.86 0.84 2.90
CA GLY A 38 -22.64 1.51 3.94
C GLY A 38 -22.29 3.00 4.08
N LEU A 39 -21.00 3.34 4.09
CA LEU A 39 -20.54 4.72 4.19
C LEU A 39 -20.98 5.55 2.99
N VAL A 40 -20.86 5.00 1.78
CA VAL A 40 -21.29 5.66 0.53
C VAL A 40 -22.80 5.84 0.52
N ALA A 41 -23.58 4.84 0.96
CA ALA A 41 -25.03 4.96 1.05
C ALA A 41 -25.43 6.09 2.03
N ALA A 42 -24.82 6.13 3.23
CA ALA A 42 -25.09 7.16 4.23
C ALA A 42 -24.70 8.56 3.73
N ALA A 43 -23.51 8.71 3.15
CA ALA A 43 -23.05 9.97 2.59
C ALA A 43 -23.94 10.43 1.43
N GLY A 44 -24.36 9.52 0.55
CA GLY A 44 -25.29 9.80 -0.54
C GLY A 44 -26.65 10.30 -0.04
N ILE A 45 -27.21 9.68 1.00
CA ILE A 45 -28.47 10.09 1.62
C ILE A 45 -28.35 11.52 2.18
N VAL A 46 -27.28 11.80 2.94
CA VAL A 46 -27.04 13.14 3.50
C VAL A 46 -26.89 14.18 2.39
N ASN A 47 -26.14 13.86 1.35
CA ASN A 47 -25.87 14.78 0.24
C ASN A 47 -27.15 15.08 -0.57
N VAL A 48 -27.99 14.07 -0.82
CA VAL A 48 -29.31 14.25 -1.46
C VAL A 48 -30.25 15.07 -0.58
N ALA A 49 -30.30 14.80 0.73
CA ALA A 49 -31.25 15.44 1.64
C ALA A 49 -30.93 16.91 1.94
N THR A 50 -29.65 17.30 1.86
CA THR A 50 -29.18 18.65 2.20
C THR A 50 -28.94 19.54 0.97
N SER A 51 -28.92 18.96 -0.23
CA SER A 51 -28.58 19.70 -1.44
C SER A 51 -29.77 20.41 -2.08
N PRO A 52 -29.61 21.67 -2.54
CA PRO A 52 -30.65 22.41 -3.27
C PRO A 52 -31.06 21.74 -4.60
N ARG A 53 -30.20 20.88 -5.16
CA ARG A 53 -30.42 20.13 -6.41
C ARG A 53 -30.22 18.64 -6.15
N PRO A 54 -31.24 17.90 -5.67
CA PRO A 54 -31.07 16.51 -5.23
C PRO A 54 -30.86 15.50 -6.37
N LEU A 55 -31.37 15.78 -7.57
CA LEU A 55 -31.39 14.82 -8.69
C LEU A 55 -29.98 14.38 -9.16
N PRO A 56 -28.99 15.27 -9.38
CA PRO A 56 -27.62 14.85 -9.71
C PRO A 56 -26.95 14.02 -8.61
N HIS A 57 -27.20 14.33 -7.33
CA HIS A 57 -26.66 13.57 -6.20
C HIS A 57 -27.28 12.18 -6.11
N PHE A 58 -28.59 12.06 -6.39
CA PHE A 58 -29.28 10.78 -6.43
C PHE A 58 -28.75 9.89 -7.55
N ILE A 59 -28.63 10.43 -8.77
CA ILE A 59 -28.05 9.71 -9.92
C ILE A 59 -26.64 9.23 -9.59
N THR A 60 -25.82 10.09 -8.98
CA THR A 60 -24.44 9.72 -8.64
C THR A 60 -24.39 8.65 -7.54
N ALA A 61 -25.25 8.73 -6.52
CA ALA A 61 -25.34 7.71 -5.48
C ALA A 61 -25.77 6.34 -6.06
N CYS A 62 -26.74 6.32 -6.97
CA CYS A 62 -27.15 5.10 -7.67
C CYS A 62 -26.01 4.51 -8.51
N ALA A 63 -25.25 5.35 -9.23
CA ALA A 63 -24.10 4.90 -10.01
C ALA A 63 -23.02 4.27 -9.11
N LEU A 64 -22.71 4.89 -7.96
CA LEU A 64 -21.75 4.37 -6.97
C LEU A 64 -22.17 3.00 -6.42
N LEU A 65 -23.43 2.87 -6.00
CA LEU A 65 -23.98 1.61 -5.50
C LEU A 65 -23.96 0.51 -6.58
N GLY A 66 -24.25 0.87 -7.83
CA GLY A 66 -24.14 -0.02 -8.98
C GLY A 66 -22.71 -0.51 -9.21
N GLY A 67 -21.72 0.39 -9.18
CA GLY A 67 -20.31 0.06 -9.32
C GLY A 67 -19.80 -0.87 -8.22
N LEU A 68 -20.11 -0.57 -6.95
CA LEU A 68 -19.77 -1.42 -5.81
C LEU A 68 -20.44 -2.81 -5.90
N SER A 69 -21.69 -2.87 -6.37
CA SER A 69 -22.42 -4.13 -6.57
C SER A 69 -21.79 -5.02 -7.65
N VAL A 70 -21.25 -4.41 -8.72
CA VAL A 70 -20.49 -5.14 -9.76
C VAL A 70 -19.21 -5.73 -9.19
N HIS A 71 -18.49 -4.96 -8.35
CA HIS A 71 -17.30 -5.48 -7.66
C HIS A 71 -17.63 -6.64 -6.73
N LEU A 72 -18.73 -6.54 -5.98
CA LEU A 72 -19.20 -7.61 -5.10
C LEU A 72 -19.50 -8.89 -5.89
N ARG A 73 -20.17 -8.78 -7.03
CA ARG A 73 -20.47 -9.93 -7.91
C ARG A 73 -19.22 -10.55 -8.52
N LEU A 74 -18.26 -9.74 -8.98
CA LEU A 74 -16.99 -10.23 -9.50
C LEU A 74 -16.15 -10.93 -8.42
N TYR A 75 -16.20 -10.39 -7.21
CA TYR A 75 -15.56 -10.95 -6.04
C TYR A 75 -16.16 -12.30 -5.65
N HIS A 76 -17.48 -12.42 -5.62
CA HIS A 76 -18.21 -13.68 -5.40
C HIS A 76 -17.96 -14.73 -6.50
N LYS A 77 -17.71 -14.30 -7.73
CA LYS A 77 -17.30 -15.19 -8.84
C LYS A 77 -15.83 -15.62 -8.79
N GLY A 78 -15.06 -15.19 -7.79
CA GLY A 78 -13.65 -15.60 -7.60
C GLY A 78 -12.62 -14.78 -8.38
N TYR A 79 -13.02 -13.71 -9.08
CA TYR A 79 -12.10 -12.83 -9.84
C TYR A 79 -11.34 -11.83 -8.93
N ILE A 80 -10.71 -12.32 -7.87
CA ILE A 80 -10.09 -11.49 -6.82
C ILE A 80 -8.99 -10.56 -7.39
N ARG A 81 -8.17 -11.06 -8.34
CA ARG A 81 -7.12 -10.24 -8.97
C ARG A 81 -7.69 -9.08 -9.78
N LEU A 82 -8.78 -9.33 -10.50
CA LEU A 82 -9.45 -8.34 -11.35
C LEU A 82 -10.10 -7.25 -10.48
N VAL A 83 -10.82 -7.65 -9.42
CA VAL A 83 -11.47 -6.73 -8.47
C VAL A 83 -10.45 -5.80 -7.83
N ARG A 84 -9.28 -6.32 -7.47
CA ARG A 84 -8.20 -5.52 -6.88
C ARG A 84 -7.67 -4.42 -7.82
N LEU A 85 -7.64 -4.67 -9.12
CA LEU A 85 -7.16 -3.71 -10.12
C LEU A 85 -8.25 -2.72 -10.54
N LEU A 86 -9.50 -3.16 -10.63
CA LEU A 86 -10.61 -2.34 -11.10
C LEU A 86 -11.16 -1.39 -10.02
N PHE A 87 -11.03 -1.74 -8.75
CA PHE A 87 -11.60 -0.96 -7.64
C PHE A 87 -11.06 0.48 -7.54
N PRO A 88 -9.73 0.74 -7.64
CA PRO A 88 -9.21 2.10 -7.65
C PRO A 88 -9.64 2.90 -8.89
N ILE A 89 -9.71 2.23 -10.04
CA ILE A 89 -10.08 2.85 -11.32
C ILE A 89 -11.54 3.29 -11.29
N THR A 90 -12.43 2.43 -10.80
CA THR A 90 -13.85 2.80 -10.64
C THR A 90 -14.04 3.88 -9.58
N GLY A 91 -13.32 3.83 -8.45
CA GLY A 91 -13.33 4.91 -7.47
C GLY A 91 -12.91 6.25 -8.08
N TRP A 92 -11.84 6.26 -8.87
CA TRP A 92 -11.32 7.46 -9.53
C TRP A 92 -12.31 8.03 -10.57
N VAL A 93 -12.82 7.19 -11.49
CA VAL A 93 -13.82 7.60 -12.49
C VAL A 93 -15.07 8.16 -11.81
N MET A 94 -15.51 7.55 -10.71
CA MET A 94 -16.70 7.97 -9.98
C MET A 94 -16.55 9.33 -9.30
N ILE A 95 -15.42 9.59 -8.64
CA ILE A 95 -15.16 10.90 -8.03
C ILE A 95 -15.09 11.98 -9.12
N THR A 96 -14.46 11.67 -10.26
CA THR A 96 -14.42 12.58 -11.41
C THR A 96 -15.81 12.91 -11.93
N LEU A 97 -16.70 11.93 -12.08
CA LEU A 97 -18.08 12.17 -12.48
C LEU A 97 -18.84 13.00 -11.42
N LEU A 98 -18.71 12.69 -10.14
CA LEU A 98 -19.34 13.45 -9.05
C LEU A 98 -18.92 14.93 -9.08
N VAL A 99 -17.63 15.22 -9.29
CA VAL A 99 -17.09 16.58 -9.38
C VAL A 99 -17.64 17.30 -10.61
N LEU A 100 -17.67 16.64 -11.78
CA LEU A 100 -18.20 17.22 -13.02
C LEU A 100 -19.68 17.61 -12.89
N PHE A 101 -20.50 16.79 -12.24
CA PHE A 101 -21.95 17.04 -12.11
C PHE A 101 -22.32 17.90 -10.88
N SER A 102 -21.43 18.09 -9.91
CA SER A 102 -21.72 18.78 -8.63
C SER A 102 -21.03 20.14 -8.47
N GLY A 103 -20.63 20.79 -9.57
CA GLY A 103 -20.08 22.15 -9.54
C GLY A 103 -18.58 22.29 -9.80
N GLY A 104 -17.94 21.26 -10.37
CA GLY A 104 -16.55 21.34 -10.84
C GLY A 104 -15.54 21.51 -9.71
N ILE A 105 -14.46 22.26 -9.97
CA ILE A 105 -13.27 22.31 -9.10
C ILE A 105 -13.52 23.00 -7.74
N ASN A 106 -14.62 23.74 -7.61
CA ASN A 106 -15.00 24.39 -6.36
C ASN A 106 -15.92 23.51 -5.49
N SER A 107 -16.22 22.29 -5.94
CA SER A 107 -17.06 21.36 -5.20
C SER A 107 -16.30 20.77 -4.00
N PRO A 108 -16.90 20.69 -2.79
CA PRO A 108 -16.29 20.02 -1.63
C PRO A 108 -15.91 18.56 -1.90
N ASN A 109 -16.50 17.96 -2.94
CA ASN A 109 -16.27 16.60 -3.39
C ASN A 109 -14.82 16.33 -3.87
N ILE A 110 -14.02 17.35 -4.16
CA ILE A 110 -12.59 17.17 -4.49
C ILE A 110 -11.78 16.58 -3.35
N ILE A 111 -12.18 16.84 -2.09
CA ILE A 111 -11.57 16.22 -0.91
C ILE A 111 -11.68 14.67 -0.97
N GLY A 112 -12.65 14.16 -1.74
CA GLY A 112 -12.80 12.75 -2.06
C GLY A 112 -11.58 12.13 -2.73
N TYR A 113 -10.84 12.86 -3.57
CA TYR A 113 -9.62 12.33 -4.23
C TYR A 113 -8.52 12.03 -3.22
N ILE A 114 -8.29 12.91 -2.24
CA ILE A 114 -7.30 12.70 -1.18
C ILE A 114 -7.72 11.49 -0.33
N SER A 115 -9.01 11.37 -0.03
CA SER A 115 -9.57 10.22 0.70
C SER A 115 -9.37 8.91 -0.08
N LEU A 116 -9.58 8.92 -1.41
CA LEU A 116 -9.34 7.76 -2.27
C LEU A 116 -7.86 7.38 -2.29
N ILE A 117 -6.96 8.35 -2.41
CA ILE A 117 -5.50 8.13 -2.37
C ILE A 117 -5.09 7.52 -1.02
N LEU A 118 -5.62 8.01 0.09
CA LEU A 118 -5.34 7.46 1.42
C LEU A 118 -5.89 6.04 1.58
N VAL A 119 -7.12 5.77 1.14
CA VAL A 119 -7.74 4.44 1.22
C VAL A 119 -7.01 3.44 0.34
N VAL A 120 -6.65 3.82 -0.89
CA VAL A 120 -5.82 2.99 -1.78
C VAL A 120 -4.45 2.77 -1.14
N GLY A 121 -3.81 3.83 -0.63
CA GLY A 121 -2.53 3.74 0.09
C GLY A 121 -2.60 2.80 1.29
N LEU A 122 -3.69 2.83 2.07
CA LEU A 122 -3.89 1.97 3.23
C LEU A 122 -4.15 0.50 2.83
N ILE A 123 -5.02 0.27 1.84
CA ILE A 123 -5.35 -1.07 1.34
C ILE A 123 -4.10 -1.75 0.74
N PHE A 124 -3.28 -0.98 0.01
CA PHE A 124 -2.05 -1.51 -0.59
C PHE A 124 -0.90 -1.57 0.43
N GLY A 125 -0.81 -0.62 1.36
CA GLY A 125 0.24 -0.56 2.39
C GLY A 125 0.11 -1.62 3.48
N MET A 126 -1.11 -1.99 3.88
CA MET A 126 -1.33 -2.94 4.99
C MET A 126 -1.06 -4.42 4.63
N ARG A 127 -1.02 -4.78 3.35
CA ARG A 127 -0.95 -6.21 2.95
C ARG A 127 0.47 -6.78 2.92
N ASN A 128 1.50 -5.94 2.84
CA ASN A 128 2.87 -6.39 2.67
C ASN A 128 3.75 -6.27 3.92
N GLY A 129 3.21 -5.80 5.07
CA GLY A 129 4.04 -5.48 6.25
C GLY A 129 5.04 -4.35 6.01
N THR A 130 4.94 -3.69 4.86
CA THR A 130 5.76 -2.58 4.41
C THR A 130 4.94 -1.30 4.56
N GLY A 131 4.80 -0.83 5.80
CA GLY A 131 4.42 0.57 6.00
C GLY A 131 5.42 1.43 5.21
N ALA A 132 4.92 2.23 4.27
CA ALA A 132 5.69 3.23 3.54
C ALA A 132 6.89 2.77 2.67
N THR A 133 6.92 1.54 2.12
CA THR A 133 7.87 1.19 1.03
C THR A 133 7.15 1.11 -0.31
N VAL A 134 6.52 2.22 -0.71
CA VAL A 134 6.09 2.41 -2.11
C VAL A 134 7.36 2.51 -2.93
N THR A 135 7.71 1.45 -3.68
CA THR A 135 8.69 1.44 -4.80
C THR A 135 9.69 2.60 -4.80
N MET A 136 10.49 2.73 -3.75
CA MET A 136 11.52 3.76 -3.71
C MET A 136 12.67 3.30 -4.60
N TYR A 137 13.16 4.20 -5.45
CA TYR A 137 14.39 3.97 -6.22
C TYR A 137 15.63 3.85 -5.32
N GLU A 138 15.46 4.12 -4.02
CA GLU A 138 16.46 3.99 -2.97
C GLU A 138 16.38 2.61 -2.28
N GLY A 139 17.56 2.08 -1.94
CA GLY A 139 17.68 0.87 -1.14
C GLY A 139 17.45 1.18 0.34
N VAL A 140 16.57 0.43 1.00
CA VAL A 140 16.28 0.59 2.43
C VAL A 140 16.60 -0.70 3.17
N LEU A 141 17.40 -0.57 4.22
CA LEU A 141 17.68 -1.61 5.21
C LEU A 141 17.13 -1.18 6.57
N LEU A 142 16.37 -2.05 7.22
CA LEU A 142 15.97 -1.87 8.61
C LEU A 142 16.93 -2.66 9.50
N ILE A 143 17.48 -2.01 10.51
CA ILE A 143 18.48 -2.58 11.40
C ILE A 143 17.91 -2.57 12.83
N ASN A 144 18.04 -3.69 13.54
CA ASN A 144 17.64 -3.75 14.95
C ASN A 144 18.71 -3.16 15.88
N PRO A 145 18.41 -2.92 17.17
CA PRO A 145 19.39 -2.40 18.12
C PRO A 145 20.68 -3.23 18.26
N ASP A 146 20.63 -4.53 17.98
CA ASP A 146 21.80 -5.43 18.00
C ASP A 146 22.68 -5.33 16.74
N GLY A 147 22.33 -4.45 15.79
CA GLY A 147 23.06 -4.25 14.56
C GLY A 147 22.89 -5.35 13.52
N ARG A 148 21.75 -6.04 13.52
CA ARG A 148 21.36 -7.00 12.49
C ARG A 148 20.31 -6.40 11.57
N ILE A 149 20.43 -6.71 10.28
CA ILE A 149 19.44 -6.32 9.28
C ILE A 149 18.21 -7.19 9.48
N VAL A 150 17.08 -6.59 9.78
CA VAL A 150 15.79 -7.29 9.95
C VAL A 150 14.91 -7.18 8.71
N GLN A 151 15.14 -6.19 7.86
CA GLN A 151 14.40 -6.03 6.62
C GLN A 151 15.25 -5.40 5.52
N ALA A 152 15.07 -5.87 4.29
CA ALA A 152 15.62 -5.24 3.09
C ALA A 152 14.53 -5.08 2.02
N ASN A 153 14.47 -3.92 1.37
CA ASN A 153 13.57 -3.71 0.22
C ASN A 153 14.21 -4.29 -1.07
N PRO A 154 13.42 -4.50 -2.15
CA PRO A 154 13.94 -5.07 -3.41
C PRO A 154 15.04 -4.23 -4.07
N THR A 155 15.01 -2.92 -3.87
CA THR A 155 16.05 -2.03 -4.39
C THR A 155 17.39 -2.27 -3.68
N ALA A 156 17.38 -2.52 -2.37
CA ALA A 156 18.58 -2.89 -1.63
C ALA A 156 19.17 -4.21 -2.13
N GLU A 157 18.35 -5.23 -2.44
CA GLU A 157 18.83 -6.47 -3.06
C GLU A 157 19.59 -6.20 -4.36
N ARG A 158 19.03 -5.34 -5.21
CA ARG A 158 19.65 -4.95 -6.49
C ARG A 158 20.94 -4.14 -6.30
N ILE A 159 20.96 -3.21 -5.34
CA ILE A 159 22.14 -2.39 -5.05
C ILE A 159 23.27 -3.24 -4.45
N LEU A 160 22.95 -4.17 -3.56
CA LEU A 160 23.91 -5.04 -2.88
C LEU A 160 24.29 -6.29 -3.68
N GLY A 161 23.53 -6.63 -4.72
CA GLY A 161 23.75 -7.84 -5.52
C GLY A 161 23.51 -9.14 -4.76
N ARG A 162 22.67 -9.12 -3.72
CA ARG A 162 22.36 -10.28 -2.86
C ARG A 162 20.86 -10.43 -2.70
N LYS A 163 20.39 -11.66 -2.53
CA LYS A 163 18.98 -11.92 -2.21
C LYS A 163 18.69 -11.52 -0.77
N ARG A 164 17.44 -11.16 -0.50
CA ARG A 164 16.91 -10.79 0.82
C ARG A 164 17.26 -11.81 1.89
N SER A 165 17.19 -13.11 1.58
CA SER A 165 17.56 -14.20 2.49
C SER A 165 19.04 -14.23 2.89
N GLU A 166 19.92 -13.61 2.11
CA GLU A 166 21.36 -13.50 2.38
C GLU A 166 21.70 -12.20 3.12
N ILE A 167 20.81 -11.21 3.04
CA ILE A 167 20.95 -9.89 3.66
C ILE A 167 20.35 -9.91 5.07
N GLU A 168 19.13 -10.42 5.22
CA GLU A 168 18.43 -10.45 6.51
C GLU A 168 19.10 -11.39 7.52
N GLY A 169 19.11 -10.98 8.79
CA GLY A 169 19.81 -11.65 9.89
C GLY A 169 21.31 -11.36 9.95
N ARG A 170 21.92 -10.86 8.87
CA ARG A 170 23.35 -10.51 8.83
C ARG A 170 23.62 -9.21 9.59
N SER A 171 24.81 -9.10 10.17
CA SER A 171 25.28 -7.83 10.74
C SER A 171 25.57 -6.84 9.62
N TYR A 172 25.09 -5.60 9.73
CA TYR A 172 25.32 -4.57 8.71
C TYR A 172 26.77 -4.04 8.70
N VAL A 173 27.57 -4.37 9.72
CA VAL A 173 29.02 -4.07 9.81
C VAL A 173 29.89 -5.32 9.61
N SER A 174 29.31 -6.41 9.09
CA SER A 174 30.09 -7.63 8.82
C SER A 174 31.24 -7.33 7.84
N PRO A 175 32.47 -7.81 8.10
CA PRO A 175 33.59 -7.67 7.16
C PRO A 175 33.31 -8.21 5.76
N GLU A 176 32.38 -9.17 5.65
CA GLU A 176 31.96 -9.77 4.38
C GLU A 176 31.23 -8.82 3.43
N TRP A 177 30.82 -7.63 3.89
CA TRP A 177 30.27 -6.61 3.01
C TRP A 177 31.36 -5.86 2.24
N GLU A 178 32.62 -5.90 2.70
CA GLU A 178 33.77 -5.21 2.12
C GLU A 178 33.42 -3.77 1.73
N ILE A 179 33.19 -2.94 2.75
CA ILE A 179 32.81 -1.53 2.57
C ILE A 179 34.06 -0.71 2.26
N LEU A 180 33.92 0.19 1.29
CA LEU A 180 35.01 0.98 0.72
C LEU A 180 34.69 2.47 0.80
N ARG A 181 35.74 3.26 0.98
CA ARG A 181 35.71 4.70 0.80
C ARG A 181 35.68 5.05 -0.70
N PRO A 182 35.32 6.30 -1.09
CA PRO A 182 35.36 6.76 -2.47
C PRO A 182 36.73 6.62 -3.16
N ASP A 183 37.82 6.65 -2.40
CA ASP A 183 39.19 6.43 -2.89
C ASP A 183 39.54 4.95 -3.12
N GLY A 184 38.62 4.03 -2.81
CA GLY A 184 38.78 2.58 -2.96
C GLY A 184 39.43 1.88 -1.77
N THR A 185 39.82 2.59 -0.71
CA THR A 185 40.37 1.98 0.52
C THR A 185 39.25 1.39 1.39
N PRO A 186 39.54 0.37 2.24
CA PRO A 186 38.55 -0.15 3.18
C PRO A 186 38.05 0.92 4.15
N MET A 187 36.73 0.98 4.35
CA MET A 187 36.10 1.88 5.31
C MET A 187 35.84 1.14 6.63
N PRO A 188 36.38 1.61 7.77
CA PRO A 188 36.12 0.99 9.05
C PRO A 188 34.71 1.31 9.57
N PRO A 189 34.12 0.47 10.44
CA PRO A 189 32.76 0.64 10.95
C PRO A 189 32.49 2.02 11.57
N GLU A 190 33.47 2.63 12.21
CA GLU A 190 33.35 3.92 12.88
C GLU A 190 33.11 5.09 11.90
N GLU A 191 33.49 4.92 10.63
CA GLU A 191 33.28 5.91 9.57
C GLU A 191 31.95 5.71 8.82
N MET A 192 31.41 4.48 8.85
CA MET A 192 30.16 4.13 8.19
C MET A 192 28.97 4.92 8.76
N ALA A 193 27.97 5.20 7.91
CA ALA A 193 26.79 5.96 8.33
C ALA A 193 26.02 5.29 9.48
N GLY A 194 25.84 3.97 9.42
CA GLY A 194 25.05 3.21 10.40
C GLY A 194 25.59 3.27 11.83
N PRO A 195 26.86 2.92 12.10
CA PRO A 195 27.38 2.91 13.46
C PRO A 195 27.49 4.33 14.04
N ARG A 196 27.78 5.32 13.19
CA ARG A 196 27.75 6.74 13.57
C ARG A 196 26.34 7.17 13.97
N ALA A 197 25.32 6.87 13.18
CA ALA A 197 23.94 7.21 13.50
C ALA A 197 23.48 6.57 14.83
N MET A 198 23.86 5.32 15.08
CA MET A 198 23.57 4.61 16.34
C MET A 198 24.27 5.24 17.55
N LYS A 199 25.57 5.57 17.40
CA LYS A 199 26.39 6.19 18.45
C LYS A 199 25.94 7.61 18.77
N GLU A 200 25.67 8.40 17.74
CA GLU A 200 25.35 9.83 17.84
C GLU A 200 23.85 10.09 18.07
N LYS A 201 23.00 9.07 17.94
CA LYS A 201 21.53 9.12 18.06
C LYS A 201 20.89 10.21 17.19
N ARG A 202 21.42 10.41 16.00
CA ARG A 202 20.92 11.39 15.02
C ARG A 202 21.06 10.85 13.60
N PRO A 203 20.30 11.39 12.63
CA PRO A 203 20.53 11.08 11.22
C PRO A 203 21.95 11.45 10.79
N VAL A 204 22.57 10.56 10.02
CA VAL A 204 23.87 10.76 9.36
C VAL A 204 23.62 10.55 7.87
N ASN A 205 23.80 11.60 7.09
CA ASN A 205 23.54 11.64 5.65
C ASN A 205 24.84 11.99 4.91
N ASP A 206 24.81 11.87 3.58
CA ASP A 206 25.89 12.27 2.66
C ASP A 206 27.22 11.55 2.93
N VAL A 207 27.14 10.25 3.28
CA VAL A 207 28.32 9.42 3.52
C VAL A 207 28.45 8.42 2.38
N VAL A 208 29.26 8.77 1.40
CA VAL A 208 29.49 7.92 0.23
C VAL A 208 30.28 6.68 0.63
N MET A 209 29.71 5.51 0.39
CA MET A 209 30.30 4.19 0.67
C MET A 209 30.17 3.29 -0.57
N GLY A 210 31.21 2.53 -0.87
CA GLY A 210 31.17 1.47 -1.86
C GLY A 210 30.96 0.12 -1.20
N VAL A 211 29.99 -0.66 -1.63
CA VAL A 211 29.79 -2.04 -1.17
C VAL A 211 30.26 -3.00 -2.26
N ARG A 212 31.16 -3.93 -1.94
CA ARG A 212 31.57 -4.96 -2.90
C ARG A 212 30.47 -5.99 -3.07
N ARG A 213 30.05 -6.21 -4.31
CA ARG A 213 29.07 -7.23 -4.66
C ARG A 213 29.74 -8.59 -4.87
N PRO A 214 28.98 -9.69 -4.77
CA PRO A 214 29.50 -11.03 -5.07
C PRO A 214 30.06 -11.20 -6.48
N ASP A 215 29.62 -10.40 -7.45
CA ASP A 215 30.11 -10.41 -8.84
C ASP A 215 31.41 -9.60 -9.03
N GLY A 216 31.96 -9.02 -7.95
CA GLY A 216 33.17 -8.20 -7.96
C GLY A 216 32.93 -6.73 -8.32
N SER A 217 31.71 -6.36 -8.76
CA SER A 217 31.36 -4.95 -9.00
C SER A 217 31.15 -4.20 -7.68
N ILE A 218 31.19 -2.86 -7.74
CA ILE A 218 30.98 -2.00 -6.57
C ILE A 218 29.64 -1.30 -6.70
N GLY A 219 28.77 -1.47 -5.69
CA GLY A 219 27.57 -0.67 -5.52
C GLY A 219 27.87 0.55 -4.66
N TRP A 220 27.85 1.74 -5.25
CA TRP A 220 28.00 3.00 -4.51
C TRP A 220 26.67 3.45 -3.91
N ILE A 221 26.70 3.85 -2.64
CA ILE A 221 25.57 4.37 -1.84
C ILE A 221 26.02 5.66 -1.12
N ASN A 222 25.09 6.55 -0.75
CA ASN A 222 25.37 7.76 0.03
C ASN A 222 24.40 7.97 1.19
#